data_AF-A0A7Y3LRX4-F1
#
_entry.id   AF-A0A7Y3LRX4-F1
#
_cell.length_a   1.000
_cell.length_b   1.000
_cell.length_c   1.000
_cell.angle_alpha   90.00
_cell.angle_beta   90.00
_cell.angle_gamma   90.00
#
_symmetry.space_group_name_H-M   'P 1'
#
loop_
_entity.id
_entity.type
_entity.pdbx_description
1 polymer ?
#
loop_
_entity_poly.entity_id
_entity_poly.type
_entity_poly.pdbx_seq_one_letter_code
_entity_poly.pdbx_strand_id
1 'polypeptide(L)'
;MFEKIPHSYNNIRGLAGVLTDPELSSFTPEHVRMVDDPATPADIMQPLKQAAEGAEDILLVYYSGHGQLSGENSELHLTLTDSEPDAPWSSLPFSYIADVIKQSGASTKIVVLDCCYSGRAHSDLMSDPSQLVKDQLAVEGLYCLTSAPKDRRSKAPDGDTYSAFTHHLLDTLKGGIPAAGPLLRMTDIYGDVRKRMRATKFPLPEQCNKKEAGGFPLARNRAWGASLPEPTVPVLDFSRSRAVVIGCATYDDNELSPLPSCRNDALAVRRALLDAEIFGFAPEHCTLVLDPATPTHLFGPVGDAAEDAEDLLLVYYSGHSAISHSGDLALLTRESRMDRLSYTAAPASVLAGILGESRAREHVVIADASYGGRLSDAFSTTTADVYTLCSADRTSAAYAAGDHGVFTAKLLKTLQAGIPGAAAHLNLIDVFSAMQDSDGSEPAPFLSLSGTSKIRCLVRNSSDEIKTSAQHSCLMTA
;
A
#
# COMPACT_ATOMS: atom_id res chain seq x y z
N MET A 1 -28.38 4.55 -27.28
CA MET A 1 -27.28 5.50 -27.54
C MET A 1 -26.40 5.55 -26.30
N PHE A 2 -25.09 5.37 -26.45
CA PHE A 2 -24.16 5.42 -25.32
C PHE A 2 -24.04 6.85 -24.77
N GLU A 3 -23.74 6.97 -23.48
CA GLU A 3 -23.45 8.25 -22.86
C GLU A 3 -22.15 8.83 -23.43
N LYS A 4 -22.09 10.15 -23.67
CA LYS A 4 -20.88 10.81 -24.16
C LYS A 4 -19.77 10.71 -23.11
N ILE A 5 -18.53 10.49 -23.55
CA ILE A 5 -17.34 10.55 -22.69
C ILE A 5 -16.45 11.71 -23.14
N PRO A 6 -16.71 12.96 -22.73
CA PRO A 6 -15.89 14.12 -23.12
C PRO A 6 -14.40 13.95 -22.77
N HIS A 7 -14.11 13.19 -21.71
CA HIS A 7 -12.73 12.93 -21.28
C HIS A 7 -11.94 12.06 -22.27
N SER A 8 -12.58 11.21 -23.09
CA SER A 8 -11.87 10.36 -24.07
C SER A 8 -11.07 11.17 -25.07
N TYR A 9 -11.66 12.26 -25.57
CA TYR A 9 -10.98 13.22 -26.44
C TYR A 9 -9.77 13.87 -25.77
N ASN A 10 -9.93 14.33 -24.53
CA ASN A 10 -8.85 14.94 -23.77
C ASN A 10 -7.74 13.93 -23.45
N ASN A 11 -8.10 12.70 -23.13
CA ASN A 11 -7.19 11.61 -22.81
C ASN A 11 -6.23 11.30 -23.98
N ILE A 12 -6.77 11.06 -25.18
CA ILE A 12 -5.94 10.75 -26.37
C ILE A 12 -5.03 11.92 -26.73
N ARG A 13 -5.51 13.17 -26.62
CA ARG A 13 -4.70 14.37 -26.89
C ARG A 13 -3.64 14.60 -25.82
N GLY A 14 -3.98 14.36 -24.56
CA GLY A 14 -3.05 14.47 -23.44
C GLY A 14 -1.89 13.49 -23.58
N LEU A 15 -2.19 12.23 -23.93
CA LEU A 15 -1.16 11.21 -24.12
C LEU A 15 -0.36 11.45 -25.39
N ALA A 16 -0.99 11.80 -26.51
CA ALA A 16 -0.26 12.17 -27.73
C ALA A 16 0.70 13.34 -27.48
N GLY A 17 0.27 14.36 -26.73
CA GLY A 17 1.12 15.49 -26.34
C GLY A 17 2.36 15.05 -25.55
N VAL A 18 2.19 14.12 -24.59
CA VAL A 18 3.34 13.56 -23.85
C VAL A 18 4.25 12.73 -24.76
N LEU A 19 3.69 11.88 -25.61
CA LEU A 19 4.47 11.02 -26.51
C LEU A 19 5.28 11.81 -27.54
N THR A 20 4.76 12.94 -28.00
CA THR A 20 5.43 13.81 -28.98
C THR A 20 6.30 14.91 -28.36
N ASP A 21 6.34 15.02 -27.02
CA ASP A 21 7.22 15.97 -26.33
C ASP A 21 8.67 15.43 -26.37
N PRO A 22 9.60 16.11 -27.07
CA PRO A 22 10.97 15.62 -27.24
C PRO A 22 11.76 15.55 -25.93
N GLU A 23 11.31 16.25 -24.87
CA GLU A 23 11.90 16.14 -23.55
C GLU A 23 11.40 14.91 -22.77
N LEU A 24 10.26 14.34 -23.16
CA LEU A 24 9.62 13.21 -22.47
C LEU A 24 9.77 11.90 -23.24
N SER A 25 9.75 11.88 -24.57
CA SER A 25 9.88 10.65 -25.34
C SER A 25 10.43 10.87 -26.74
N SER A 26 10.73 9.76 -27.42
CA SER A 26 11.37 9.77 -28.73
C SER A 26 10.39 9.64 -29.90
N PHE A 27 9.08 9.51 -29.65
CA PHE A 27 8.11 9.48 -30.75
C PHE A 27 8.03 10.86 -31.39
N THR A 28 8.17 10.91 -32.71
CA THR A 28 7.91 12.14 -33.46
C THR A 28 6.42 12.23 -33.81
N PRO A 29 5.86 13.43 -34.07
CA PRO A 29 4.45 13.58 -34.43
C PRO A 29 3.98 12.71 -35.60
N GLU A 30 4.87 12.39 -36.55
CA GLU A 30 4.57 11.54 -37.71
C GLU A 30 4.34 10.08 -37.33
N HIS A 31 4.90 9.63 -36.19
CA HIS A 31 4.78 8.27 -35.68
C HIS A 31 3.67 8.13 -34.62
N VAL A 32 2.89 9.18 -34.36
CA VAL A 32 1.76 9.15 -33.42
C VAL A 32 0.48 9.45 -34.18
N ARG A 33 -0.34 8.42 -34.38
CA ARG A 33 -1.65 8.55 -35.05
C ARG A 33 -2.77 8.60 -34.01
N MET A 34 -3.45 9.74 -33.92
CA MET A 34 -4.70 9.84 -33.15
C MET A 34 -5.89 9.45 -34.02
N VAL A 35 -6.80 8.67 -33.44
CA VAL A 35 -8.12 8.35 -34.01
C VAL A 35 -9.14 8.85 -33.01
N ASP A 36 -9.96 9.82 -33.44
CA ASP A 36 -10.95 10.50 -32.60
C ASP A 36 -12.36 10.17 -33.11
N ASP A 37 -13.27 9.86 -32.19
CA ASP A 37 -14.66 9.44 -32.44
C ASP A 37 -14.85 8.51 -33.67
N PRO A 38 -14.18 7.34 -33.73
CA PRO A 38 -14.30 6.42 -34.87
C PRO A 38 -15.74 5.90 -35.02
N ALA A 39 -16.28 5.99 -36.23
CA ALA A 39 -17.65 5.57 -36.52
C ALA A 39 -17.74 4.08 -36.84
N THR A 40 -16.75 3.54 -37.55
CA THR A 40 -16.75 2.17 -38.07
C THR A 40 -15.51 1.40 -37.62
N PRO A 41 -15.57 0.04 -37.61
CA PRO A 41 -14.39 -0.79 -37.32
C PRO A 41 -13.17 -0.45 -38.18
N ALA A 42 -13.39 -0.05 -39.45
CA ALA A 42 -12.32 0.31 -40.37
C ALA A 42 -11.53 1.54 -39.91
N ASP A 43 -12.18 2.49 -39.23
CA ASP A 43 -11.56 3.72 -38.74
C ASP A 43 -10.51 3.45 -37.66
N ILE A 44 -10.61 2.32 -36.95
CA ILE A 44 -9.60 1.85 -35.99
C ILE A 44 -8.63 0.86 -36.65
N MET A 45 -9.16 -0.13 -37.38
CA MET A 45 -8.35 -1.25 -37.87
C MET A 45 -7.35 -0.84 -38.96
N GLN A 46 -7.69 0.09 -39.84
CA GLN A 46 -6.77 0.58 -40.88
C GLN A 46 -5.54 1.29 -40.30
N PRO A 47 -5.68 2.34 -39.46
CA PRO A 47 -4.52 3.01 -38.88
C PRO A 47 -3.73 2.09 -37.94
N LEU A 48 -4.40 1.20 -37.19
CA LEU A 48 -3.72 0.21 -36.36
C LEU A 48 -2.84 -0.73 -37.20
N LYS A 49 -3.36 -1.24 -38.33
CA LYS A 49 -2.59 -2.10 -39.23
C LYS A 49 -1.40 -1.38 -39.82
N GLN A 50 -1.57 -0.13 -40.28
CA GLN A 50 -0.47 0.69 -40.80
C GLN A 50 0.62 0.92 -39.74
N ALA A 51 0.23 1.24 -38.50
CA ALA A 51 1.18 1.40 -37.41
C ALA A 51 1.89 0.08 -37.06
N ALA A 52 1.16 -1.04 -37.05
CA ALA A 52 1.71 -2.36 -36.75
C ALA A 52 2.70 -2.85 -37.81
N GLU A 53 2.48 -2.51 -39.08
CA GLU A 53 3.38 -2.82 -40.21
C GLU A 53 4.64 -1.94 -40.21
N GLY A 54 4.54 -0.68 -39.75
CA GLY A 54 5.66 0.25 -39.68
C GLY A 54 6.50 0.20 -38.41
N ALA A 55 6.02 -0.45 -37.35
CA ALA A 55 6.71 -0.49 -36.06
C ALA A 55 7.74 -1.63 -35.96
N GLU A 56 9.01 -1.27 -35.72
CA GLU A 56 10.12 -2.22 -35.54
C GLU A 56 10.56 -2.35 -34.06
N ASP A 57 10.60 -1.24 -33.32
CA ASP A 57 11.03 -1.21 -31.91
C ASP A 57 9.83 -1.33 -30.97
N ILE A 58 8.91 -0.36 -31.02
CA ILE A 58 7.72 -0.30 -30.18
C ILE A 58 6.44 -0.05 -30.98
N LEU A 59 5.41 -0.85 -30.72
CA LEU A 59 4.02 -0.54 -31.05
C LEU A 59 3.26 -0.21 -29.76
N LEU A 60 2.84 1.05 -29.59
CA LEU A 60 1.99 1.50 -28.49
C LEU A 60 0.56 1.71 -28.98
N VAL A 61 -0.40 1.01 -28.38
CA VAL A 61 -1.83 1.18 -28.63
C VAL A 61 -2.50 1.67 -27.35
N TYR A 62 -3.05 2.88 -27.38
CA TYR A 62 -3.85 3.44 -26.30
C TYR A 62 -5.29 3.60 -26.77
N TYR A 63 -6.25 3.11 -25.98
CA TYR A 63 -7.68 3.29 -26.23
C TYR A 63 -8.37 3.88 -25.01
N SER A 64 -9.26 4.86 -25.24
CA SER A 64 -10.13 5.42 -24.20
C SER A 64 -11.56 5.55 -24.72
N GLY A 65 -12.52 4.91 -24.07
CA GLY A 65 -13.90 4.84 -24.54
C GLY A 65 -14.76 3.85 -23.75
N HIS A 66 -15.94 3.49 -24.24
CA HIS A 66 -16.72 2.42 -23.62
C HIS A 66 -16.21 1.05 -24.08
N GLY A 67 -16.11 0.15 -23.10
CA GLY A 67 -15.97 -1.28 -23.33
C GLY A 67 -17.27 -1.96 -22.91
N GLN A 68 -17.72 -2.92 -23.71
CA GLN A 68 -18.86 -3.77 -23.37
C GLN A 68 -18.49 -5.24 -23.51
N LEU A 69 -19.21 -6.09 -22.79
CA LEU A 69 -19.09 -7.53 -22.92
C LEU A 69 -20.18 -8.04 -23.85
N SER A 70 -19.80 -8.87 -24.81
CA SER A 70 -20.71 -9.40 -25.83
C SER A 70 -20.54 -10.91 -26.01
N GLY A 71 -21.61 -11.58 -26.42
CA GLY A 71 -21.63 -13.03 -26.68
C GLY A 71 -21.58 -13.91 -25.43
N GLU A 72 -21.71 -15.23 -25.63
CA GLU A 72 -21.73 -16.23 -24.55
C GLU A 72 -20.42 -16.28 -23.75
N ASN A 73 -19.29 -15.98 -24.42
CA ASN A 73 -17.96 -15.96 -23.80
C ASN A 73 -17.65 -14.65 -23.06
N SER A 74 -18.57 -13.67 -23.07
CA SER A 74 -18.33 -12.33 -22.51
C SER A 74 -17.04 -11.70 -23.06
N GLU A 75 -16.92 -11.67 -24.38
CA GLU A 75 -15.78 -11.09 -25.10
C GLU A 75 -15.79 -9.57 -25.01
N LEU A 76 -14.62 -8.95 -24.90
CA LEU A 76 -14.50 -7.49 -24.84
C LEU A 76 -14.73 -6.91 -26.23
N HIS A 77 -15.69 -5.99 -26.33
CA HIS A 77 -15.94 -5.18 -27.51
C HIS A 77 -15.70 -3.70 -27.18
N LEU A 78 -15.02 -3.01 -28.09
CA LEU A 78 -14.83 -1.56 -28.04
C LEU A 78 -15.97 -0.89 -28.80
N THR A 79 -16.65 0.06 -28.16
CA THR A 79 -17.74 0.80 -28.80
C THR A 79 -17.19 1.88 -29.71
N LEU A 80 -17.94 2.15 -30.78
CA LEU A 80 -17.74 3.17 -31.80
C LEU A 80 -18.87 4.19 -31.72
N THR A 81 -18.75 5.31 -32.43
CA THR A 81 -19.78 6.36 -32.47
C THR A 81 -21.13 5.83 -32.95
N ASP A 82 -21.12 4.89 -33.90
CA ASP A 82 -22.32 4.26 -34.46
C ASP A 82 -22.69 2.93 -33.76
N SER A 83 -22.05 2.59 -32.64
CA SER A 83 -22.41 1.40 -31.89
C SER A 83 -23.77 1.54 -31.20
N GLU A 84 -24.57 0.48 -31.26
CA GLU A 84 -25.85 0.38 -30.56
C GLU A 84 -25.75 -0.65 -29.42
N PRO A 85 -26.32 -0.36 -28.22
CA PRO A 85 -26.24 -1.25 -27.06
C PRO A 85 -26.75 -2.68 -27.29
N ASP A 86 -27.80 -2.82 -28.11
CA ASP A 86 -28.45 -4.11 -28.39
C ASP A 86 -27.98 -4.76 -29.70
N ALA A 87 -26.96 -4.16 -30.35
CA ALA A 87 -26.41 -4.64 -31.62
C ALA A 87 -24.91 -4.97 -31.47
N PRO A 88 -24.54 -6.14 -30.93
CA PRO A 88 -23.15 -6.59 -30.81
C PRO A 88 -22.28 -6.38 -32.05
N TRP A 89 -22.86 -6.58 -33.24
CA TRP A 89 -22.18 -6.42 -34.55
C TRP A 89 -21.80 -4.98 -34.90
N SER A 90 -22.34 -3.99 -34.20
CA SER A 90 -22.04 -2.57 -34.38
C SER A 90 -20.81 -2.10 -33.59
N SER A 91 -20.20 -2.98 -32.80
CA SER A 91 -19.01 -2.72 -31.98
C SER A 91 -17.81 -3.55 -32.48
N LEU A 92 -16.60 -3.17 -32.11
CA LEU A 92 -15.37 -3.82 -32.57
C LEU A 92 -14.88 -4.87 -31.55
N PRO A 93 -14.84 -6.17 -31.90
CA PRO A 93 -14.23 -7.17 -31.04
C PRO A 93 -12.76 -6.85 -30.77
N PHE A 94 -12.35 -6.87 -29.50
CA PHE A 94 -10.96 -6.60 -29.13
C PHE A 94 -9.99 -7.68 -29.64
N SER A 95 -10.47 -8.90 -29.89
CA SER A 95 -9.71 -9.98 -30.51
C SER A 95 -9.11 -9.57 -31.86
N TYR A 96 -9.81 -8.78 -32.68
CA TYR A 96 -9.28 -8.30 -33.96
C TYR A 96 -8.11 -7.33 -33.78
N ILE A 97 -8.19 -6.45 -32.78
CA ILE A 97 -7.09 -5.54 -32.40
C ILE A 97 -5.91 -6.35 -31.88
N ALA A 98 -6.17 -7.31 -31.00
CA ALA A 98 -5.16 -8.20 -30.45
C ALA A 98 -4.41 -8.96 -31.57
N ASP A 99 -5.11 -9.50 -32.56
CA ASP A 99 -4.49 -10.22 -33.67
C ASP A 99 -3.52 -9.35 -34.48
N VAL A 100 -3.89 -8.09 -34.76
CA VAL A 100 -3.00 -7.15 -35.46
C VAL A 100 -1.77 -6.82 -34.61
N ILE A 101 -1.93 -6.61 -33.30
CA ILE A 101 -0.82 -6.33 -32.38
C ILE A 101 0.14 -7.54 -32.30
N LYS A 102 -0.40 -8.75 -32.24
CA LYS A 102 0.38 -10.00 -32.19
C LYS A 102 1.20 -10.22 -33.47
N GLN A 103 0.66 -9.82 -34.62
CA GLN A 103 1.31 -9.95 -35.93
C GLN A 103 2.32 -8.83 -36.23
N SER A 104 2.38 -7.79 -35.39
CA SER A 104 3.35 -6.70 -35.58
C SER A 104 4.80 -7.18 -35.42
N GLY A 105 5.67 -6.64 -36.28
CA GLY A 105 7.12 -6.84 -36.23
C GLY A 105 7.81 -6.15 -35.05
N ALA A 106 7.10 -5.31 -34.30
CA ALA A 106 7.67 -4.53 -33.20
C ALA A 106 8.30 -5.43 -32.13
N SER A 107 9.50 -5.12 -31.66
CA SER A 107 10.17 -5.87 -30.59
C SER A 107 9.39 -5.80 -29.26
N THR A 108 8.76 -4.66 -28.99
CA THR A 108 7.90 -4.41 -27.83
C THR A 108 6.51 -3.98 -28.27
N LYS A 109 5.46 -4.56 -27.69
CA LYS A 109 4.08 -4.16 -27.88
C LYS A 109 3.50 -3.69 -26.55
N ILE A 110 3.01 -2.46 -26.49
CA ILE A 110 2.41 -1.89 -25.29
C ILE A 110 0.95 -1.57 -25.58
N VAL A 111 0.04 -2.13 -24.80
CA VAL A 111 -1.40 -1.90 -24.91
C VAL A 111 -1.89 -1.23 -23.63
N VAL A 112 -2.55 -0.09 -23.74
CA VAL A 112 -3.13 0.65 -22.61
C VAL A 112 -4.61 0.87 -22.87
N LEU A 113 -5.47 0.31 -22.01
CA LEU A 113 -6.92 0.36 -22.17
C LEU A 113 -7.58 1.13 -21.01
N ASP A 114 -8.13 2.29 -21.33
CA ASP A 114 -8.94 3.11 -20.44
C ASP A 114 -10.42 3.01 -20.79
N CYS A 115 -10.99 1.82 -20.53
CA CYS A 115 -12.39 1.51 -20.79
C CYS A 115 -12.95 0.53 -19.74
N CYS A 116 -14.27 0.45 -19.64
CA CYS A 116 -14.92 -0.53 -18.76
C CYS A 116 -14.57 -1.97 -19.19
N TYR A 117 -14.41 -2.87 -18.22
CA TYR A 117 -14.07 -4.28 -18.45
C TYR A 117 -12.71 -4.52 -19.14
N SER A 118 -11.84 -3.51 -19.16
CA SER A 118 -10.52 -3.55 -19.80
C SER A 118 -9.66 -4.76 -19.38
N GLY A 119 -9.80 -5.25 -18.13
CA GLY A 119 -9.07 -6.43 -17.65
C GLY A 119 -9.32 -7.72 -18.46
N ARG A 120 -10.40 -7.80 -19.27
CA ARG A 120 -10.66 -8.96 -20.15
C ARG A 120 -9.74 -9.01 -21.35
N ALA A 121 -9.18 -7.88 -21.79
CA ALA A 121 -8.19 -7.83 -22.85
C ALA A 121 -6.98 -8.73 -22.60
N HIS A 122 -6.66 -9.02 -21.33
CA HIS A 122 -5.60 -9.95 -20.99
C HIS A 122 -5.81 -11.34 -21.61
N SER A 123 -7.01 -11.92 -21.55
CA SER A 123 -7.23 -13.28 -22.11
C SER A 123 -7.07 -13.31 -23.63
N ASP A 124 -7.54 -12.28 -24.33
CA ASP A 124 -7.50 -12.21 -25.80
C ASP A 124 -6.09 -11.94 -26.30
N LEU A 125 -5.31 -11.16 -25.57
CA LEU A 125 -3.88 -11.00 -25.81
C LEU A 125 -3.05 -12.24 -25.43
N MET A 126 -3.58 -13.10 -24.53
CA MET A 126 -2.93 -14.33 -24.09
C MET A 126 -3.27 -15.57 -24.93
N SER A 127 -4.33 -15.53 -25.74
CA SER A 127 -4.75 -16.68 -26.56
C SER A 127 -3.81 -16.93 -27.75
N ASP A 128 -3.56 -18.20 -28.05
CA ASP A 128 -2.71 -18.65 -29.17
C ASP A 128 -3.55 -18.67 -30.46
N PRO A 129 -3.11 -18.08 -31.59
CA PRO A 129 -3.92 -17.99 -32.81
C PRO A 129 -4.27 -19.33 -33.48
N SER A 130 -3.71 -20.47 -33.04
CA SER A 130 -4.00 -21.77 -33.66
C SER A 130 -3.87 -22.94 -32.67
N GLN A 131 -4.97 -23.66 -32.43
CA GLN A 131 -5.01 -24.88 -31.61
C GLN A 131 -4.32 -26.13 -32.23
N LEU A 132 -3.37 -25.99 -33.15
CA LEU A 132 -2.77 -27.16 -33.83
C LEU A 132 -1.24 -27.21 -33.91
N VAL A 133 -0.51 -26.37 -33.19
CA VAL A 133 0.92 -26.59 -32.96
C VAL A 133 1.22 -26.43 -31.47
N LYS A 134 1.20 -27.54 -30.74
CA LYS A 134 1.80 -27.63 -29.41
C LYS A 134 3.32 -27.61 -29.60
N ASP A 135 3.87 -26.41 -29.68
CA ASP A 135 5.21 -26.03 -29.22
C ASP A 135 5.47 -24.56 -29.60
N GLN A 136 5.62 -23.70 -28.58
CA GLN A 136 6.15 -22.32 -28.63
C GLN A 136 5.43 -21.31 -29.55
N LEU A 137 4.70 -20.35 -28.97
CA LEU A 137 4.71 -18.91 -29.33
C LEU A 137 3.75 -18.12 -28.44
N ALA A 138 4.06 -18.01 -27.15
CA ALA A 138 3.49 -16.92 -26.35
C ALA A 138 3.99 -15.59 -26.95
N VAL A 139 3.09 -14.69 -27.31
CA VAL A 139 3.40 -13.35 -27.87
C VAL A 139 4.51 -12.68 -27.06
N GLU A 140 5.69 -12.56 -27.66
CA GLU A 140 6.89 -12.02 -27.02
C GLU A 140 6.86 -10.49 -26.98
N GLY A 141 7.41 -9.89 -25.94
CA GLY A 141 7.53 -8.43 -25.82
C GLY A 141 6.22 -7.68 -25.55
N LEU A 142 5.16 -8.34 -25.06
CA LEU A 142 3.86 -7.72 -24.82
C LEU A 142 3.70 -7.23 -23.36
N TYR A 143 3.29 -5.97 -23.22
CA TYR A 143 2.85 -5.36 -21.97
C TYR A 143 1.44 -4.79 -22.12
N CYS A 144 0.53 -5.12 -21.20
CA CYS A 144 -0.83 -4.58 -21.18
C CYS A 144 -1.12 -3.88 -19.86
N LEU A 145 -1.73 -2.70 -19.90
CA LEU A 145 -2.16 -1.90 -18.77
C LEU A 145 -3.64 -1.55 -18.92
N THR A 146 -4.43 -1.79 -17.89
CA THR A 146 -5.89 -1.64 -17.93
C THR A 146 -6.35 -0.75 -16.78
N SER A 147 -7.24 0.20 -17.05
CA SER A 147 -7.70 1.22 -16.08
C SER A 147 -8.55 0.66 -14.94
N ALA A 148 -9.20 -0.48 -15.16
CA ALA A 148 -10.08 -1.12 -14.20
C ALA A 148 -9.97 -2.66 -14.26
N PRO A 149 -10.21 -3.34 -13.13
CA PRO A 149 -10.26 -4.80 -13.07
C PRO A 149 -11.44 -5.36 -13.88
N LYS A 150 -11.41 -6.67 -14.15
CA LYS A 150 -12.35 -7.41 -15.03
C LYS A 150 -13.84 -7.24 -14.70
N ASP A 151 -14.19 -6.74 -13.52
CA ASP A 151 -15.53 -6.71 -12.93
C ASP A 151 -16.04 -5.30 -12.58
N ARG A 152 -15.28 -4.21 -12.84
CA ARG A 152 -15.68 -2.84 -12.46
C ARG A 152 -15.62 -1.84 -13.62
N ARG A 153 -16.48 -0.82 -13.54
CA ARG A 153 -16.52 0.32 -14.49
C ARG A 153 -15.42 1.33 -14.15
N SER A 154 -14.71 1.82 -15.18
CA SER A 154 -13.86 3.02 -15.06
C SER A 154 -14.76 4.25 -14.86
N LYS A 155 -14.38 5.17 -13.96
CA LYS A 155 -15.11 6.41 -13.67
C LYS A 155 -14.18 7.60 -13.80
N ALA A 156 -14.68 8.70 -14.38
CA ALA A 156 -14.07 10.02 -14.27
C ALA A 156 -14.73 10.79 -13.10
N PRO A 157 -13.99 11.63 -12.36
CA PRO A 157 -14.58 12.61 -11.46
C PRO A 157 -15.42 13.63 -12.25
N ASP A 158 -16.58 14.04 -11.71
CA ASP A 158 -17.45 15.02 -12.37
C ASP A 158 -16.72 16.36 -12.55
N GLY A 159 -16.53 16.81 -13.80
CA GLY A 159 -15.94 18.10 -14.13
C GLY A 159 -14.43 18.12 -14.42
N ASP A 160 -13.73 16.99 -14.29
CA ASP A 160 -12.28 16.93 -14.52
C ASP A 160 -11.89 16.92 -16.01
N THR A 161 -10.65 17.28 -16.33
CA THR A 161 -10.19 17.32 -17.73
C THR A 161 -9.99 15.91 -18.31
N TYR A 162 -9.53 14.95 -17.50
CA TYR A 162 -9.18 13.59 -17.91
C TYR A 162 -9.95 12.54 -17.10
N SER A 163 -9.95 11.28 -17.53
CA SER A 163 -10.39 10.17 -16.67
C SER A 163 -9.45 10.01 -15.47
N ALA A 164 -9.90 9.38 -14.38
CA ALA A 164 -9.07 9.19 -13.19
C ALA A 164 -7.76 8.44 -13.48
N PHE A 165 -7.83 7.37 -14.30
CA PHE A 165 -6.65 6.62 -14.71
C PHE A 165 -5.71 7.46 -15.57
N THR A 166 -6.23 8.10 -16.61
CA THR A 166 -5.39 8.86 -17.55
C THR A 166 -4.82 10.12 -16.91
N HIS A 167 -5.54 10.76 -16.00
CA HIS A 167 -5.02 11.85 -15.18
C HIS A 167 -3.72 11.43 -14.48
N HIS A 168 -3.74 10.33 -13.72
CA HIS A 168 -2.56 9.86 -13.01
C HIS A 168 -1.47 9.34 -13.93
N LEU A 169 -1.81 8.71 -15.06
CA LEU A 169 -0.84 8.32 -16.09
C LEU A 169 -0.09 9.53 -16.65
N LEU A 170 -0.80 10.60 -17.03
CA LEU A 170 -0.21 11.82 -17.55
C LEU A 170 0.63 12.53 -16.49
N ASP A 171 0.17 12.58 -15.24
CA ASP A 171 0.92 13.18 -14.14
C ASP A 171 2.25 12.44 -13.88
N THR A 172 2.23 11.10 -13.90
CA THR A 172 3.44 10.29 -13.76
C THR A 172 4.41 10.53 -14.91
N LEU A 173 3.93 10.56 -16.16
CA LEU A 173 4.79 10.77 -17.34
C LEU A 173 5.35 12.19 -17.42
N LYS A 174 4.56 13.22 -17.08
CA LYS A 174 4.99 14.63 -17.14
C LYS A 174 5.86 15.04 -15.95
N GLY A 175 5.48 14.59 -14.75
CA GLY A 175 6.14 14.96 -13.51
C GLY A 175 7.37 14.12 -13.20
N GLY A 176 7.44 12.89 -13.72
CA GLY A 176 8.51 11.95 -13.41
C GLY A 176 8.33 11.26 -12.06
N ILE A 177 9.22 10.30 -11.80
CA ILE A 177 9.27 9.52 -10.55
C ILE A 177 10.65 9.76 -9.93
N PRO A 178 10.77 10.54 -8.85
CA PRO A 178 12.08 10.92 -8.31
C PRO A 178 12.97 9.75 -7.88
N ALA A 179 12.39 8.64 -7.44
CA ALA A 179 13.11 7.44 -7.03
C ALA A 179 13.45 6.48 -8.19
N ALA A 180 13.04 6.81 -9.42
CA ALA A 180 13.33 6.02 -10.61
C ALA A 180 14.60 6.49 -11.33
N GLY A 181 15.12 5.67 -12.23
CA GLY A 181 16.27 6.02 -13.07
C GLY A 181 15.98 7.13 -14.10
N PRO A 182 16.93 7.45 -14.99
CA PRO A 182 16.79 8.50 -16.02
C PRO A 182 15.67 8.24 -17.03
N LEU A 183 15.23 6.98 -17.14
CA LEU A 183 14.16 6.54 -18.02
C LEU A 183 13.08 5.86 -17.18
N LEU A 184 11.82 6.24 -17.40
CA LEU A 184 10.65 5.61 -16.82
C LEU A 184 10.30 4.35 -17.61
N ARG A 185 10.42 3.20 -16.96
CA ARG A 185 9.99 1.91 -17.52
C ARG A 185 8.50 1.73 -17.29
N MET A 186 7.87 0.86 -18.09
CA MET A 186 6.45 0.54 -17.88
C MET A 186 6.14 0.04 -16.47
N THR A 187 7.04 -0.72 -15.84
CA THR A 187 6.91 -1.12 -14.43
C THR A 187 6.92 0.04 -13.46
N ASP A 188 7.75 1.07 -13.72
CA ASP A 188 7.85 2.25 -12.87
C ASP A 188 6.57 3.08 -12.99
N ILE A 189 6.10 3.27 -14.23
CA ILE A 189 4.87 3.99 -14.56
C ILE A 189 3.67 3.31 -13.88
N TYR A 190 3.50 2.00 -14.06
CA TYR A 190 2.43 1.25 -13.40
C TYR A 190 2.50 1.35 -11.87
N GLY A 191 3.70 1.21 -11.31
CA GLY A 191 3.92 1.30 -9.86
C GLY A 191 3.46 2.64 -9.29
N ASP A 192 3.82 3.75 -9.93
CA ASP A 192 3.45 5.09 -9.49
C ASP A 192 1.97 5.40 -9.75
N VAL A 193 1.43 5.07 -10.92
CA VAL A 193 -0.01 5.27 -11.24
C VAL A 193 -0.88 4.49 -10.26
N ARG A 194 -0.57 3.21 -10.01
CA ARG A 194 -1.31 2.40 -9.04
C ARG A 194 -1.21 2.96 -7.62
N LYS A 195 -0.04 3.47 -7.23
CA LYS A 195 0.17 4.12 -5.93
C LYS A 195 -0.68 5.38 -5.79
N ARG A 196 -0.73 6.25 -6.79
CA ARG A 196 -1.56 7.46 -6.79
C ARG A 196 -3.05 7.13 -6.75
N MET A 197 -3.48 6.14 -7.53
CA MET A 197 -4.88 5.71 -7.57
C MET A 197 -5.35 5.06 -6.26
N ARG A 198 -4.48 4.43 -5.47
CA ARG A 198 -4.82 3.90 -4.12
C ARG A 198 -5.28 4.98 -3.14
N ALA A 199 -4.81 6.21 -3.29
CA ALA A 199 -5.26 7.33 -2.47
C ALA A 199 -6.65 7.86 -2.87
N THR A 200 -7.27 7.26 -3.89
CA THR A 200 -8.58 7.63 -4.42
C THR A 200 -9.60 6.52 -4.19
N LYS A 201 -10.89 6.82 -4.41
CA LYS A 201 -11.98 5.82 -4.34
C LYS A 201 -12.21 5.08 -5.67
N PHE A 202 -11.35 5.28 -6.68
CA PHE A 202 -11.52 4.72 -8.02
C PHE A 202 -10.95 3.30 -8.13
N PRO A 203 -11.39 2.50 -9.13
CA PRO A 203 -10.80 1.19 -9.38
C PRO A 203 -9.29 1.27 -9.62
N LEU A 204 -8.55 0.27 -9.14
CA LEU A 204 -7.10 0.20 -9.36
C LEU A 204 -6.79 -0.38 -10.75
N PRO A 205 -5.72 0.07 -11.41
CA PRO A 205 -5.31 -0.49 -12.69
C PRO A 205 -4.70 -1.88 -12.51
N GLU A 206 -4.83 -2.73 -13.54
CA GLU A 206 -4.16 -4.03 -13.62
C GLU A 206 -3.14 -4.04 -14.76
N GLN A 207 -2.06 -4.80 -14.60
CA GLN A 207 -1.06 -5.02 -15.65
C GLN A 207 -0.92 -6.51 -16.02
N CYS A 208 -0.49 -6.77 -17.24
CA CYS A 208 0.04 -8.05 -17.69
C CYS A 208 1.39 -7.83 -18.38
N ASN A 209 2.41 -8.58 -17.96
CA ASN A 209 3.79 -8.41 -18.43
C ASN A 209 4.37 -9.76 -18.88
N LYS A 210 4.65 -9.93 -20.18
CA LYS A 210 5.31 -11.12 -20.75
C LYS A 210 6.77 -10.82 -21.11
N LYS A 211 7.67 -11.79 -20.83
CA LYS A 211 9.13 -11.72 -21.12
C LYS A 211 9.75 -10.35 -20.84
N GLU A 212 9.48 -9.79 -19.66
CA GLU A 212 10.12 -8.55 -19.19
C GLU A 212 9.82 -7.28 -20.03
N ALA A 213 8.79 -7.28 -20.88
CA ALA A 213 8.36 -6.08 -21.63
C ALA A 213 8.10 -4.85 -20.73
N GLY A 214 7.77 -5.10 -19.45
CA GLY A 214 7.65 -4.06 -18.43
C GLY A 214 8.94 -3.24 -18.19
N GLY A 215 10.10 -3.77 -18.57
CA GLY A 215 11.39 -3.06 -18.51
C GLY A 215 11.60 -2.04 -19.63
N PHE A 216 10.72 -1.97 -20.63
CA PHE A 216 10.86 -1.04 -21.75
C PHE A 216 10.75 0.42 -21.27
N PRO A 217 11.74 1.28 -21.59
CA PRO A 217 11.73 2.69 -21.22
C PRO A 217 10.80 3.48 -22.15
N LEU A 218 9.61 3.86 -21.66
CA LEU A 218 8.64 4.61 -22.46
C LEU A 218 8.95 6.12 -22.50
N ALA A 219 9.45 6.67 -21.40
CA ALA A 219 9.66 8.10 -21.25
C ALA A 219 10.96 8.44 -20.51
N ARG A 220 11.51 9.64 -20.75
CA ARG A 220 12.55 10.25 -19.94
C ARG A 220 11.96 10.70 -18.62
N ASN A 221 12.69 10.46 -17.53
CA ASN A 221 12.26 10.85 -16.20
C ASN A 221 12.67 12.30 -15.91
N ARG A 222 11.75 13.26 -16.01
CA ARG A 222 12.03 14.67 -15.66
C ARG A 222 12.41 14.87 -14.19
N ALA A 223 12.01 13.96 -13.31
CA ALA A 223 12.40 14.00 -11.89
C ALA A 223 13.78 13.38 -11.62
N TRP A 224 14.45 12.82 -12.63
CA TRP A 224 15.79 12.25 -12.46
C TRP A 224 16.84 13.34 -12.40
N GLY A 225 17.74 13.26 -11.42
CA GLY A 225 18.81 14.25 -11.22
C GLY A 225 18.31 15.59 -10.67
N ALA A 226 16.99 15.79 -10.56
CA ALA A 226 16.48 16.70 -9.55
C ALA A 226 17.07 16.23 -8.22
N SER A 227 17.76 17.11 -7.52
CA SER A 227 17.95 16.91 -6.08
C SER A 227 16.54 16.71 -5.56
N LEU A 228 16.19 15.44 -5.30
CA LEU A 228 15.29 15.17 -4.21
C LEU A 228 15.82 16.05 -3.09
N PRO A 229 15.05 16.99 -2.51
CA PRO A 229 15.34 17.32 -1.12
C PRO A 229 15.53 15.96 -0.47
N GLU A 230 16.67 15.73 0.21
CA GLU A 230 16.90 14.48 0.95
C GLU A 230 15.55 14.10 1.52
N PRO A 231 14.99 12.91 1.18
CA PRO A 231 13.63 12.61 1.57
C PRO A 231 13.62 12.86 3.06
N THR A 232 12.94 13.93 3.47
CA THR A 232 12.63 14.15 4.87
C THR A 232 11.71 12.98 5.10
N VAL A 233 12.31 11.87 5.55
CA VAL A 233 11.60 10.75 6.12
C VAL A 233 10.56 11.44 6.99
N PRO A 234 9.25 11.33 6.69
CA PRO A 234 8.27 12.07 7.46
C PRO A 234 8.36 11.52 8.87
N VAL A 235 9.16 12.18 9.70
CA VAL A 235 9.37 11.85 11.10
C VAL A 235 8.10 12.26 11.80
N LEU A 236 7.65 11.42 12.72
CA LEU A 236 6.48 11.72 13.51
C LEU A 236 6.68 13.01 14.32
N ASP A 237 5.63 13.82 14.37
CA ASP A 237 5.58 14.99 15.23
C ASP A 237 5.04 14.58 16.60
N PHE A 238 5.94 14.30 17.54
CA PHE A 238 5.57 13.89 18.89
C PHE A 238 4.87 14.99 19.70
N SER A 239 4.88 16.25 19.25
CA SER A 239 4.05 17.30 19.86
C SER A 239 2.56 17.14 19.53
N ARG A 240 2.26 16.54 18.38
CA ARG A 240 0.91 16.25 17.87
C ARG A 240 0.52 14.77 18.00
N SER A 241 1.36 13.99 18.67
CA SER A 241 1.15 12.57 18.91
C SER A 241 0.80 12.30 20.37
N ARG A 242 0.16 11.16 20.63
CA ARG A 242 -0.11 10.67 21.99
C ARG A 242 0.30 9.21 22.10
N ALA A 243 0.80 8.85 23.28
CA ALA A 243 1.13 7.47 23.62
C ALA A 243 0.44 7.07 24.93
N VAL A 244 -0.10 5.87 24.98
CA VAL A 244 -0.67 5.27 26.19
C VAL A 244 0.03 3.93 26.43
N VAL A 245 0.66 3.81 27.60
CA VAL A 245 1.44 2.66 28.01
C VAL A 245 0.74 1.97 29.17
N ILE A 246 0.29 0.73 28.95
CA ILE A 246 -0.58 0.00 29.85
C ILE A 246 0.16 -1.25 30.33
N GLY A 247 0.28 -1.41 31.65
CA GLY A 247 0.86 -2.61 32.27
C GLY A 247 -0.08 -3.17 33.34
N CYS A 248 -0.53 -4.42 33.20
CA CYS A 248 -1.38 -5.10 34.18
C CYS A 248 -0.62 -6.27 34.81
N ALA A 249 -0.13 -6.06 36.02
CA ALA A 249 0.71 -7.00 36.76
C ALA A 249 -0.06 -7.78 37.83
N THR A 250 -1.18 -7.23 38.31
CA THR A 250 -1.99 -7.81 39.38
C THR A 250 -3.39 -8.14 38.88
N TYR A 251 -3.97 -9.22 39.42
CA TYR A 251 -5.30 -9.72 39.08
C TYR A 251 -5.98 -10.22 40.35
N ASP A 252 -7.27 -9.90 40.51
CA ASP A 252 -8.07 -10.29 41.67
C ASP A 252 -8.63 -11.72 41.52
N ASP A 253 -8.74 -12.22 40.28
CA ASP A 253 -9.13 -13.60 39.98
C ASP A 253 -7.95 -14.56 40.24
N ASN A 254 -8.17 -15.56 41.10
CA ASN A 254 -7.17 -16.54 41.50
C ASN A 254 -6.71 -17.46 40.34
N GLU A 255 -7.47 -17.53 39.25
CA GLU A 255 -7.07 -18.27 38.04
C GLU A 255 -5.99 -17.53 37.23
N LEU A 256 -5.81 -16.23 37.45
CA LEU A 256 -4.83 -15.40 36.78
C LEU A 256 -3.60 -15.22 37.67
N SER A 257 -2.47 -15.77 37.23
CA SER A 257 -1.20 -15.56 37.92
C SER A 257 -0.74 -14.11 37.79
N PRO A 258 -0.25 -13.46 38.87
CA PRO A 258 0.38 -12.15 38.79
C PRO A 258 1.57 -12.13 37.84
N LEU A 259 1.76 -11.02 37.13
CA LEU A 259 2.84 -10.79 36.17
C LEU A 259 3.62 -9.51 36.53
N PRO A 260 4.49 -9.52 37.56
CA PRO A 260 5.26 -8.33 37.97
C PRO A 260 6.07 -7.70 36.83
N SER A 261 6.50 -8.51 35.86
CA SER A 261 7.22 -8.05 34.66
C SER A 261 6.41 -7.03 33.84
N CYS A 262 5.08 -7.15 33.76
CA CYS A 262 4.23 -6.24 32.97
C CYS A 262 4.31 -4.79 33.49
N ARG A 263 4.47 -4.61 34.80
CA ARG A 263 4.70 -3.28 35.39
C ARG A 263 6.06 -2.72 35.00
N ASN A 264 7.10 -3.54 35.05
CA ASN A 264 8.45 -3.14 34.68
C ASN A 264 8.55 -2.82 33.19
N ASP A 265 7.90 -3.63 32.36
CA ASP A 265 7.75 -3.43 30.92
C ASP A 265 7.11 -2.08 30.59
N ALA A 266 5.95 -1.78 31.18
CA ALA A 266 5.28 -0.49 30.99
C ALA A 266 6.15 0.70 31.44
N LEU A 267 6.87 0.57 32.55
CA LEU A 267 7.80 1.61 33.00
C LEU A 267 8.98 1.81 32.05
N ALA A 268 9.56 0.71 31.54
CA ALA A 268 10.71 0.76 30.64
C ALA A 268 10.33 1.27 29.25
N VAL A 269 9.19 0.85 28.70
CA VAL A 269 8.64 1.37 27.44
C VAL A 269 8.32 2.86 27.57
N ARG A 270 7.69 3.29 28.67
CA ARG A 270 7.48 4.72 28.91
C ARG A 270 8.79 5.48 28.95
N ARG A 271 9.82 4.93 29.61
CA ARG A 271 11.14 5.59 29.62
C ARG A 271 11.72 5.73 28.21
N ALA A 272 11.63 4.70 27.38
CA ALA A 272 12.08 4.76 25.99
C ALA A 272 11.29 5.79 25.16
N LEU A 273 9.97 5.90 25.36
CA LEU A 273 9.14 6.91 24.68
C LEU A 273 9.53 8.35 25.05
N LEU A 274 9.93 8.59 26.30
CA LEU A 274 10.38 9.90 26.77
C LEU A 274 11.84 10.22 26.41
N ASP A 275 12.62 9.21 26.01
CA ASP A 275 14.02 9.38 25.68
C ASP A 275 14.17 10.09 24.32
N ALA A 276 14.79 11.27 24.32
CA ALA A 276 15.00 12.11 23.14
C ALA A 276 15.92 11.46 22.08
N GLU A 277 16.73 10.49 22.47
CA GLU A 277 17.60 9.73 21.57
C GLU A 277 16.87 8.55 20.90
N ILE A 278 15.68 8.16 21.40
CA ILE A 278 14.88 7.06 20.85
C ILE A 278 13.61 7.61 20.17
N PHE A 279 12.75 8.28 20.94
CA PHE A 279 11.49 8.89 20.49
C PHE A 279 11.46 10.39 20.82
N GLY A 280 11.33 10.75 22.10
CA GLY A 280 11.26 12.13 22.57
C GLY A 280 9.84 12.67 22.76
N PHE A 281 8.89 11.84 23.21
CA PHE A 281 7.60 12.32 23.69
C PHE A 281 7.77 13.24 24.90
N ALA A 282 7.00 14.31 24.94
CA ALA A 282 6.84 15.09 26.17
C ALA A 282 6.08 14.24 27.21
N PRO A 283 6.39 14.37 28.52
CA PRO A 283 5.71 13.60 29.57
C PRO A 283 4.18 13.71 29.55
N GLU A 284 3.64 14.88 29.21
CA GLU A 284 2.22 15.17 29.04
C GLU A 284 1.57 14.46 27.85
N HIS A 285 2.36 14.01 26.87
CA HIS A 285 1.86 13.27 25.69
C HIS A 285 2.02 11.75 25.84
N CYS A 286 2.55 11.27 26.98
CA CYS A 286 2.78 9.85 27.25
C CYS A 286 2.14 9.42 28.59
N THR A 287 0.92 8.90 28.50
CA THR A 287 0.14 8.44 29.65
C THR A 287 0.55 7.04 30.08
N LEU A 288 0.78 6.85 31.38
CA LEU A 288 1.05 5.54 31.99
C LEU A 288 -0.19 5.05 32.74
N VAL A 289 -0.63 3.83 32.44
CA VAL A 289 -1.72 3.16 33.13
C VAL A 289 -1.18 1.86 33.72
N LEU A 290 -1.19 1.75 35.05
CA LEU A 290 -0.76 0.55 35.76
C LEU A 290 -1.95 -0.10 36.46
N ASP A 291 -2.04 -1.42 36.33
CA ASP A 291 -3.07 -2.26 36.95
C ASP A 291 -4.48 -1.67 36.79
N PRO A 292 -4.92 -1.37 35.55
CA PRO A 292 -6.25 -0.81 35.32
C PRO A 292 -7.28 -1.74 35.93
N ALA A 293 -8.16 -1.18 36.78
CA ALA A 293 -9.12 -1.98 37.53
C ALA A 293 -10.17 -2.61 36.61
N THR A 294 -10.68 -1.81 35.66
CA THR A 294 -11.81 -2.17 34.80
C THR A 294 -11.54 -1.78 33.35
N PRO A 295 -12.32 -2.26 32.35
CA PRO A 295 -12.20 -1.84 30.97
C PRO A 295 -12.27 -0.32 30.77
N THR A 296 -13.05 0.39 31.58
CA THR A 296 -13.12 1.87 31.54
C THR A 296 -11.80 2.50 31.97
N HIS A 297 -11.13 1.97 32.99
CA HIS A 297 -9.80 2.44 33.41
C HIS A 297 -8.71 2.11 32.39
N LEU A 298 -8.89 1.06 31.59
CA LEU A 298 -7.98 0.69 30.50
C LEU A 298 -8.20 1.58 29.27
N PHE A 299 -9.44 1.71 28.78
CA PHE A 299 -9.75 2.38 27.53
C PHE A 299 -10.02 3.88 27.66
N GLY A 300 -10.43 4.38 28.83
CA GLY A 300 -10.65 5.82 29.05
C GLY A 300 -9.43 6.66 28.66
N PRO A 301 -8.23 6.37 29.21
CA PRO A 301 -7.00 7.07 28.84
C PRO A 301 -6.62 6.94 27.35
N VAL A 302 -7.02 5.83 26.71
CA VAL A 302 -6.81 5.62 25.26
C VAL A 302 -7.77 6.49 24.45
N GLY A 303 -9.02 6.62 24.89
CA GLY A 303 -10.01 7.53 24.31
C GLY A 303 -9.57 8.98 24.41
N ASP A 304 -9.16 9.43 25.60
CA ASP A 304 -8.64 10.79 25.81
C ASP A 304 -7.44 11.08 24.89
N ALA A 305 -6.50 10.14 24.80
CA ALA A 305 -5.36 10.25 23.89
C ALA A 305 -5.76 10.23 22.41
N ALA A 306 -6.82 9.49 22.06
CA ALA A 306 -7.32 9.39 20.69
C ALA A 306 -8.01 10.66 20.19
N GLU A 307 -8.66 11.41 21.09
CA GLU A 307 -9.25 12.72 20.81
C GLU A 307 -8.17 13.79 20.53
N ASP A 308 -7.06 13.73 21.28
CA ASP A 308 -5.97 14.70 21.21
C ASP A 308 -4.92 14.40 20.11
N ALA A 309 -4.77 13.13 19.72
CA ALA A 309 -3.76 12.72 18.75
C ALA A 309 -4.13 13.15 17.34
N GLU A 310 -3.24 13.90 16.68
CA GLU A 310 -3.39 14.31 15.28
C GLU A 310 -2.37 13.63 14.36
N ASP A 311 -1.21 13.20 14.89
CA ASP A 311 -0.16 12.58 14.10
C ASP A 311 -0.02 11.07 14.36
N LEU A 312 0.48 10.65 15.51
CA LEU A 312 0.54 9.26 15.95
C LEU A 312 -0.31 9.04 17.21
N LEU A 313 -1.09 7.96 17.22
CA LEU A 313 -1.60 7.34 18.45
C LEU A 313 -0.89 6.00 18.68
N LEU A 314 -0.07 5.91 19.72
CA LEU A 314 0.63 4.69 20.12
C LEU A 314 0.01 4.08 21.36
N VAL A 315 -0.39 2.81 21.28
CA VAL A 315 -0.89 2.05 22.43
C VAL A 315 0.04 0.88 22.69
N TYR A 316 0.66 0.87 23.87
CA TYR A 316 1.42 -0.27 24.36
C TYR A 316 0.61 -0.98 25.44
N TYR A 317 0.50 -2.31 25.36
CA TYR A 317 -0.14 -3.14 26.38
C TYR A 317 0.76 -4.32 26.78
N SER A 318 0.92 -4.54 28.08
CA SER A 318 1.54 -5.74 28.65
C SER A 318 0.66 -6.31 29.76
N GLY A 319 0.30 -7.58 29.64
CA GLY A 319 -0.62 -8.25 30.57
C GLY A 319 -1.25 -9.51 29.99
N HIS A 320 -2.17 -10.12 30.75
CA HIS A 320 -2.94 -11.26 30.27
C HIS A 320 -3.93 -10.83 29.19
N SER A 321 -4.24 -11.77 28.32
CA SER A 321 -5.32 -11.67 27.34
C SER A 321 -6.06 -13.01 27.31
N ALA A 322 -7.32 -12.98 26.91
CA ALA A 322 -8.13 -14.18 26.76
C ALA A 322 -9.00 -14.11 25.52
N ILE A 323 -9.37 -15.27 25.01
CA ILE A 323 -10.39 -15.37 23.96
C ILE A 323 -11.74 -15.52 24.64
N SER A 324 -12.63 -14.57 24.40
CA SER A 324 -14.00 -14.61 24.89
C SER A 324 -14.81 -15.72 24.19
N HIS A 325 -16.00 -16.01 24.72
CA HIS A 325 -16.90 -17.01 24.13
C HIS A 325 -17.35 -16.66 22.70
N SER A 326 -17.34 -15.38 22.31
CA SER A 326 -17.64 -14.95 20.94
C SER A 326 -16.47 -15.16 19.97
N GLY A 327 -15.30 -15.58 20.47
CA GLY A 327 -14.08 -15.75 19.67
C GLY A 327 -13.21 -14.49 19.61
N ASP A 328 -13.67 -13.38 20.19
CA ASP A 328 -12.95 -12.11 20.21
C ASP A 328 -11.85 -12.12 21.27
N LEU A 329 -10.70 -11.53 20.93
CA LEU A 329 -9.63 -11.27 21.89
C LEU A 329 -10.05 -10.17 22.87
N ALA A 330 -9.79 -10.38 24.16
CA ALA A 330 -9.96 -9.39 25.21
C ALA A 330 -8.66 -9.21 26.00
N LEU A 331 -8.32 -7.94 26.27
CA LEU A 331 -7.26 -7.55 27.18
C LEU A 331 -7.80 -7.64 28.61
N LEU A 332 -7.05 -8.25 29.53
CA LEU A 332 -7.51 -8.43 30.90
C LEU A 332 -7.08 -7.26 31.78
N THR A 333 -7.98 -6.90 32.68
CA THR A 333 -7.79 -5.87 33.70
C THR A 333 -7.71 -6.53 35.07
N ARG A 334 -7.33 -5.80 36.13
CA ARG A 334 -7.17 -6.39 37.46
C ARG A 334 -8.44 -7.10 37.95
N GLU A 335 -9.63 -6.55 37.66
CA GLU A 335 -10.92 -7.12 38.08
C GLU A 335 -11.52 -8.06 37.01
N SER A 336 -10.79 -8.40 35.95
CA SER A 336 -11.26 -9.36 34.96
C SER A 336 -11.36 -10.75 35.56
N ARG A 337 -12.49 -11.42 35.30
CA ARG A 337 -12.77 -12.77 35.77
C ARG A 337 -12.82 -13.78 34.64
N MET A 338 -12.13 -14.91 34.80
CA MET A 338 -12.07 -15.96 33.78
C MET A 338 -13.43 -16.63 33.55
N ASP A 339 -14.23 -16.78 34.59
CA ASP A 339 -15.57 -17.35 34.50
C ASP A 339 -16.62 -16.37 33.95
N ARG A 340 -16.31 -15.07 33.85
CA ARG A 340 -17.23 -13.98 33.43
C ARG A 340 -16.65 -13.01 32.39
N LEU A 341 -15.73 -13.48 31.53
CA LEU A 341 -15.02 -12.66 30.56
C LEU A 341 -15.91 -11.73 29.72
N SER A 342 -17.12 -12.16 29.35
CA SER A 342 -18.02 -11.43 28.45
C SER A 342 -18.39 -10.00 28.90
N TYR A 343 -18.24 -9.68 30.19
CA TYR A 343 -18.55 -8.34 30.71
C TYR A 343 -17.52 -7.79 31.71
N THR A 344 -16.49 -8.57 32.07
CA THR A 344 -15.40 -8.10 32.94
C THR A 344 -14.08 -7.87 32.19
N ALA A 345 -13.94 -8.41 30.98
CA ALA A 345 -12.74 -8.23 30.15
C ALA A 345 -12.88 -7.02 29.22
N ALA A 346 -11.76 -6.52 28.72
CA ALA A 346 -11.72 -5.37 27.83
C ALA A 346 -11.59 -5.85 26.37
N PRO A 347 -12.69 -5.94 25.60
CA PRO A 347 -12.65 -6.53 24.25
C PRO A 347 -11.84 -5.66 23.29
N ALA A 348 -11.00 -6.29 22.46
CA ALA A 348 -10.15 -5.60 21.49
C ALA A 348 -10.96 -4.84 20.41
N SER A 349 -12.22 -5.21 20.18
CA SER A 349 -13.13 -4.47 19.29
C SER A 349 -13.43 -3.06 19.79
N VAL A 350 -13.44 -2.83 21.11
CA VAL A 350 -13.59 -1.47 21.67
C VAL A 350 -12.34 -0.65 21.37
N LEU A 351 -11.15 -1.22 21.52
CA LEU A 351 -9.90 -0.57 21.09
C LEU A 351 -9.96 -0.24 19.59
N ALA A 352 -10.39 -1.17 18.75
CA ALA A 352 -10.53 -0.96 17.31
C ALA A 352 -11.46 0.22 16.97
N GLY A 353 -12.57 0.36 17.72
CA GLY A 353 -13.49 1.49 17.61
C GLY A 353 -12.83 2.82 17.98
N ILE A 354 -12.12 2.87 19.11
CA ILE A 354 -11.39 4.07 19.54
C ILE A 354 -10.34 4.48 18.51
N LEU A 355 -9.58 3.52 17.96
CA LEU A 355 -8.61 3.78 16.90
C LEU A 355 -9.28 4.29 15.61
N GLY A 356 -10.45 3.75 15.26
CA GLY A 356 -11.21 4.15 14.07
C GLY A 356 -11.82 5.56 14.16
N GLU A 357 -12.14 6.03 15.37
CA GLU A 357 -12.68 7.37 15.63
C GLU A 357 -11.58 8.43 15.82
N SER A 358 -10.35 8.00 16.10
CA SER A 358 -9.21 8.89 16.31
C SER A 358 -8.84 9.69 15.05
N ARG A 359 -8.41 10.93 15.25
CA ARG A 359 -7.93 11.83 14.17
C ARG A 359 -6.46 11.63 13.83
N ALA A 360 -5.76 10.75 14.55
CA ALA A 360 -4.37 10.47 14.29
C ALA A 360 -4.20 9.94 12.87
N ARG A 361 -3.14 10.37 12.19
CA ARG A 361 -2.80 9.88 10.85
C ARG A 361 -2.28 8.46 10.86
N GLU A 362 -1.74 8.01 11.99
CA GLU A 362 -1.11 6.72 12.16
C GLU A 362 -1.41 6.13 13.53
N HIS A 363 -1.70 4.84 13.56
CA HIS A 363 -2.04 4.11 14.77
C HIS A 363 -1.07 2.94 14.93
N VAL A 364 -0.38 2.89 16.06
CA VAL A 364 0.56 1.82 16.39
C VAL A 364 0.09 1.13 17.66
N VAL A 365 -0.08 -0.19 17.58
CA VAL A 365 -0.39 -1.03 18.74
C VAL A 365 0.75 -2.00 18.96
N ILE A 366 1.37 -1.95 20.15
CA ILE A 366 2.40 -2.89 20.57
C ILE A 366 1.85 -3.70 21.73
N ALA A 367 1.81 -5.02 21.62
CA ALA A 367 1.23 -5.88 22.66
C ALA A 367 2.18 -7.00 23.09
N ASP A 368 2.61 -6.95 24.34
CA ASP A 368 3.25 -8.07 25.02
C ASP A 368 2.21 -8.87 25.80
N ALA A 369 1.43 -9.66 25.05
CA ALA A 369 0.35 -10.46 25.59
C ALA A 369 0.19 -11.75 24.77
N SER A 370 -0.26 -12.82 25.43
CA SER A 370 -0.61 -14.08 24.77
C SER A 370 -1.63 -13.85 23.64
N TYR A 371 -1.61 -14.68 22.58
CA TYR A 371 -2.53 -14.55 21.44
C TYR A 371 -2.54 -13.16 20.76
N GLY A 372 -1.51 -12.34 20.95
CA GLY A 372 -1.45 -10.97 20.44
C GLY A 372 -1.64 -10.86 18.92
N GLY A 373 -1.30 -11.91 18.16
CA GLY A 373 -1.59 -11.98 16.72
C GLY A 373 -3.07 -11.82 16.36
N ARG A 374 -4.00 -12.09 17.28
CA ARG A 374 -5.46 -11.89 17.06
C ARG A 374 -5.93 -10.44 17.23
N LEU A 375 -5.09 -9.53 17.74
CA LEU A 375 -5.39 -8.10 17.69
C LEU A 375 -5.60 -7.62 16.25
N SER A 376 -4.81 -8.16 15.32
CA SER A 376 -4.95 -7.85 13.89
C SER A 376 -6.32 -8.22 13.31
N ASP A 377 -6.97 -9.27 13.83
CA ASP A 377 -8.30 -9.66 13.38
C ASP A 377 -9.34 -8.61 13.82
N ALA A 378 -9.23 -8.10 15.05
CA ALA A 378 -10.10 -7.03 15.54
C ALA A 378 -9.93 -5.74 14.70
N PHE A 379 -8.69 -5.40 14.34
CA PHE A 379 -8.39 -4.20 13.55
C PHE A 379 -8.68 -4.35 12.05
N SER A 380 -8.88 -5.56 11.53
CA SER A 380 -9.27 -5.76 10.12
C SER A 380 -10.60 -5.11 9.74
N THR A 381 -11.43 -4.81 10.74
CA THR A 381 -12.75 -4.19 10.57
C THR A 381 -12.74 -2.67 10.75
N THR A 382 -11.62 -2.09 11.18
CA THR A 382 -11.50 -0.63 11.35
C THR A 382 -11.21 0.06 10.03
N THR A 383 -11.63 1.31 9.90
CA THR A 383 -11.32 2.17 8.74
C THR A 383 -9.95 2.83 8.84
N ALA A 384 -9.30 2.77 10.01
CA ALA A 384 -7.98 3.33 10.26
C ALA A 384 -6.85 2.38 9.85
N ASP A 385 -5.73 2.95 9.38
CA ASP A 385 -4.49 2.22 9.13
C ASP A 385 -3.81 1.92 10.48
N VAL A 386 -3.86 0.66 10.94
CA VAL A 386 -3.28 0.22 12.22
C VAL A 386 -2.09 -0.70 11.98
N TYR A 387 -0.98 -0.38 12.64
CA TYR A 387 0.24 -1.17 12.64
C TYR A 387 0.38 -1.89 13.98
N THR A 388 0.41 -3.22 13.95
CA THR A 388 0.38 -4.05 15.16
C THR A 388 1.63 -4.91 15.28
N LEU A 389 2.37 -4.77 16.39
CA LEU A 389 3.55 -5.57 16.72
C LEU A 389 3.31 -6.35 18.04
N CYS A 390 3.36 -7.68 18.00
CA CYS A 390 2.98 -8.53 19.13
C CYS A 390 4.07 -9.54 19.51
N SER A 391 4.07 -9.95 20.78
CA SER A 391 5.03 -10.93 21.34
C SER A 391 4.82 -12.38 20.92
N ALA A 392 3.62 -12.74 20.47
CA ALA A 392 3.29 -14.09 20.03
C ALA A 392 2.36 -14.07 18.81
N ASP A 393 2.45 -15.13 18.02
CA ASP A 393 1.54 -15.41 16.90
C ASP A 393 0.09 -15.71 17.37
N ARG A 394 -0.76 -16.19 16.46
CA ARG A 394 -2.20 -16.45 16.72
C ARG A 394 -2.45 -17.60 17.69
N THR A 395 -1.44 -18.38 18.05
CA THR A 395 -1.56 -19.68 18.72
C THR A 395 -0.71 -19.83 19.97
N SER A 396 0.29 -18.98 20.16
CA SER A 396 1.29 -19.13 21.21
C SER A 396 1.03 -18.23 22.43
N ALA A 397 1.40 -18.72 23.61
CA ALA A 397 1.42 -17.94 24.85
C ALA A 397 2.71 -17.10 24.91
N ALA A 398 2.63 -15.90 25.51
CA ALA A 398 3.80 -15.07 25.79
C ALA A 398 4.51 -15.54 27.07
N TYR A 399 5.84 -15.48 27.09
CA TYR A 399 6.66 -15.89 28.23
C TYR A 399 7.40 -14.69 28.85
N ALA A 400 7.50 -14.67 30.17
CA ALA A 400 8.35 -13.73 30.91
C ALA A 400 9.63 -14.43 31.36
N ALA A 401 10.77 -13.75 31.26
CA ALA A 401 12.06 -14.24 31.76
C ALA A 401 12.77 -13.10 32.51
N GLY A 402 12.89 -13.25 33.84
CA GLY A 402 13.52 -12.23 34.69
C GLY A 402 12.61 -11.03 34.97
N ASP A 403 13.18 -9.83 34.98
CA ASP A 403 12.48 -8.59 35.37
C ASP A 403 11.51 -8.04 34.29
N HIS A 404 11.58 -8.56 33.06
CA HIS A 404 10.83 -8.09 31.88
C HIS A 404 10.20 -9.24 31.09
N GLY A 405 9.18 -8.94 30.28
CA GLY A 405 8.70 -9.84 29.22
C GLY A 405 9.79 -10.07 28.18
N VAL A 406 9.91 -11.30 27.65
CA VAL A 406 10.99 -11.65 26.67
C VAL A 406 10.93 -10.75 25.44
N PHE A 407 9.71 -10.50 24.95
CA PHE A 407 9.48 -9.62 23.81
C PHE A 407 9.82 -8.17 24.12
N THR A 408 9.33 -7.63 25.24
CA THR A 408 9.59 -6.24 25.61
C THR A 408 11.07 -5.97 25.85
N ALA A 409 11.78 -6.90 26.51
CA ALA A 409 13.22 -6.80 26.69
C ALA A 409 13.97 -6.76 25.34
N LYS A 410 13.55 -7.59 24.39
CA LYS A 410 14.13 -7.62 23.03
C LYS A 410 13.85 -6.32 22.27
N LEU A 411 12.60 -5.85 22.29
CA LEU A 411 12.21 -4.58 21.68
C LEU A 411 13.07 -3.43 22.21
N LEU A 412 13.15 -3.28 23.54
CA LEU A 412 13.94 -2.22 24.17
C LEU A 412 15.42 -2.31 23.81
N LYS A 413 16.00 -3.51 23.80
CA LYS A 413 17.39 -3.72 23.38
C LYS A 413 17.63 -3.29 21.94
N THR A 414 16.74 -3.65 21.02
CA THR A 414 16.81 -3.24 19.60
C THR A 414 16.72 -1.72 19.46
N LEU A 415 15.77 -1.09 20.17
CA LEU A 415 15.60 0.36 20.14
C LEU A 415 16.81 1.12 20.71
N GLN A 416 17.41 0.62 21.78
CA GLN A 416 18.57 1.23 22.43
C GLN A 416 19.87 1.04 21.64
N ALA A 417 20.11 -0.16 21.10
CA ALA A 417 21.32 -0.45 20.34
C ALA A 417 21.30 0.20 18.95
N GLY A 418 20.10 0.43 18.40
CA GLY A 418 19.94 0.77 17.00
C GLY A 418 20.28 -0.40 16.07
N ILE A 419 20.16 -0.15 14.76
CA ILE A 419 20.43 -1.13 13.71
C ILE A 419 21.64 -0.62 12.89
N PRO A 420 22.82 -1.26 13.00
CA PRO A 420 24.00 -0.89 12.20
C PRO A 420 23.70 -0.96 10.70
N GLY A 421 24.26 -0.04 9.91
CA GLY A 421 24.01 0.06 8.47
C GLY A 421 22.58 0.46 8.04
N ALA A 422 21.62 0.65 8.96
CA ALA A 422 20.27 1.12 8.64
C ALA A 422 20.18 2.66 8.62
N ALA A 423 19.04 3.19 8.15
CA ALA A 423 18.80 4.63 8.08
C ALA A 423 18.82 5.32 9.47
N ALA A 424 19.01 6.64 9.50
CA ALA A 424 19.04 7.43 10.74
C ALA A 424 17.71 7.44 11.52
N HIS A 425 16.60 7.10 10.86
CA HIS A 425 15.32 6.88 11.50
C HIS A 425 14.76 5.54 11.01
N LEU A 426 14.18 4.77 11.92
CA LEU A 426 13.67 3.43 11.69
C LEU A 426 12.15 3.44 11.73
N ASN A 427 11.52 2.72 10.81
CA ASN A 427 10.08 2.43 10.86
C ASN A 427 9.82 1.12 11.62
N LEU A 428 8.55 0.77 11.83
CA LEU A 428 8.16 -0.42 12.58
C LEU A 428 8.60 -1.74 11.92
N ILE A 429 8.71 -1.80 10.58
CA ILE A 429 9.23 -2.97 9.86
C ILE A 429 10.73 -3.15 10.16
N ASP A 430 11.51 -2.06 10.14
CA ASP A 430 12.95 -2.13 10.41
C ASP A 430 13.20 -2.70 11.81
N VAL A 431 12.46 -2.20 12.81
CA VAL A 431 12.52 -2.68 14.20
C VAL A 431 12.11 -4.16 14.28
N PHE A 432 11.02 -4.54 13.62
CA PHE A 432 10.56 -5.92 13.58
C PHE A 432 11.60 -6.88 12.96
N SER A 433 12.17 -6.53 11.81
CA SER A 433 13.20 -7.34 11.14
C SER A 433 14.42 -7.55 12.03
N ALA A 434 14.92 -6.50 12.69
CA ALA A 434 16.04 -6.63 13.62
C ALA A 434 15.70 -7.50 14.86
N MET A 435 14.43 -7.50 15.29
CA MET A 435 13.96 -8.41 16.34
C MET A 435 13.84 -9.87 15.87
N GLN A 436 13.84 -10.16 14.57
CA GLN A 436 13.84 -11.56 14.06
C GLN A 436 15.24 -12.15 13.97
N ASP A 437 16.25 -11.35 13.61
CA ASP A 437 17.61 -11.82 13.32
C ASP A 437 18.41 -12.29 14.56
N SER A 438 17.86 -12.13 15.77
CA SER A 438 18.53 -12.44 17.03
C SER A 438 18.04 -13.77 17.65
N ASP A 439 18.90 -14.79 17.57
CA ASP A 439 19.06 -15.98 18.44
C ASP A 439 17.94 -17.03 18.59
N GLY A 440 16.90 -17.05 17.75
CA GLY A 440 15.95 -18.17 17.73
C GLY A 440 15.18 -18.42 19.04
N SER A 441 15.13 -17.42 19.93
CA SER A 441 14.34 -17.47 21.16
C SER A 441 12.85 -17.35 20.83
N GLU A 442 12.07 -18.40 21.06
CA GLU A 442 10.61 -18.39 20.97
C GLU A 442 9.99 -17.63 22.16
N PRO A 443 8.84 -16.94 21.98
CA PRO A 443 8.05 -16.85 20.75
C PRO A 443 8.56 -15.76 19.80
N ALA A 444 8.43 -16.02 18.50
CA ALA A 444 8.81 -15.05 17.48
C ALA A 444 7.82 -13.86 17.46
N PRO A 445 8.30 -12.61 17.33
CA PRO A 445 7.41 -11.47 17.21
C PRO A 445 6.55 -11.60 15.96
N PHE A 446 5.35 -11.04 16.00
CA PHE A 446 4.41 -10.99 14.89
C PHE A 446 4.09 -9.55 14.50
N LEU A 447 4.20 -9.22 13.22
CA LEU A 447 3.85 -7.91 12.66
C LEU A 447 2.63 -8.06 11.75
N SER A 448 1.63 -7.22 11.96
CA SER A 448 0.48 -7.07 11.08
C SER A 448 0.28 -5.61 10.68
N LEU A 449 -0.08 -5.41 9.41
CA LEU A 449 -0.32 -4.10 8.82
C LEU A 449 -1.74 -4.14 8.24
N SER A 450 -2.68 -3.38 8.81
CA SER A 450 -4.05 -3.29 8.27
C SER A 450 -4.20 -2.17 7.21
N GLY A 451 -3.18 -1.32 7.06
CA GLY A 451 -3.21 -0.13 6.21
C GLY A 451 -2.37 -0.17 4.93
N THR A 452 -2.60 0.81 4.04
CA THR A 452 -1.86 0.94 2.76
C THR A 452 -0.86 2.10 2.72
N SER A 453 -0.86 2.94 3.75
CA SER A 453 0.09 4.03 3.93
C SER A 453 1.52 3.51 4.11
N LYS A 454 2.51 4.30 3.65
CA LYS A 454 3.91 4.02 3.97
C LYS A 454 4.10 4.20 5.47
N ILE A 455 4.58 3.17 6.16
CA ILE A 455 4.93 3.23 7.58
C ILE A 455 5.96 4.33 7.75
N ARG A 456 5.65 5.31 8.59
CA ARG A 456 6.59 6.41 8.85
C ARG A 456 7.65 5.95 9.83
N CYS A 457 8.77 6.67 9.85
CA CYS A 457 9.80 6.33 10.80
C CYS A 457 9.36 6.76 12.20
N LEU A 458 9.38 5.77 13.08
CA LEU A 458 8.86 5.82 14.43
C LEU A 458 9.94 6.24 15.42
N VAL A 459 11.19 5.84 15.17
CA VAL A 459 12.29 6.00 16.15
C VAL A 459 13.56 6.47 15.46
N ARG A 460 14.43 7.13 16.22
CA ARG A 460 15.80 7.43 15.79
C ARG A 460 16.66 6.16 15.87
N ASN A 461 17.56 6.00 14.91
CA ASN A 461 18.51 4.91 14.92
C ASN A 461 19.73 5.29 15.77
N SER A 462 19.89 4.61 16.89
CA SER A 462 20.94 4.87 17.88
C SER A 462 22.29 4.19 17.59
N SER A 463 22.49 3.62 16.39
CA SER A 463 23.71 2.87 16.05
C SER A 463 24.99 3.75 16.03
N ASP A 464 26.11 3.19 16.48
CA ASP A 464 27.38 3.92 16.67
C ASP A 464 27.99 4.47 15.37
N GLU A 465 27.72 3.84 14.22
CA GLU A 465 28.15 4.31 12.89
C GLU A 465 27.50 5.66 12.52
N ILE A 466 26.26 5.88 12.96
CA ILE A 466 25.53 7.12 12.69
C ILE A 466 26.02 8.23 13.62
N LYS A 467 26.28 7.91 14.90
CA LYS A 467 26.85 8.86 15.88
C LYS A 467 28.24 9.37 15.47
N THR A 468 29.07 8.52 14.88
CA THR A 468 30.43 8.89 14.41
C THR A 468 30.40 9.73 13.12
N SER A 469 29.47 9.49 12.20
CA SER A 469 29.29 10.31 10.99
C SER A 469 28.86 11.76 11.30
N ALA A 470 28.00 11.96 12.31
CA ALA A 470 27.56 13.28 12.75
C ALA A 470 28.71 14.09 13.40
N GLN A 471 29.61 13.43 14.12
CA GLN A 471 30.77 14.07 14.74
C GLN A 471 31.86 14.44 13.71
N HIS A 472 32.08 13.63 12.67
CA HIS A 472 33.05 13.93 11.60
C HIS A 472 32.61 15.11 10.71
N SER A 473 31.30 15.30 10.49
CA SER A 473 30.77 16.43 9.71
C SER A 473 31.00 17.79 10.41
N CYS A 474 30.94 17.80 11.74
CA CYS A 474 31.13 19.01 12.56
C CYS A 474 32.61 19.44 12.67
N LEU A 475 33.56 18.51 12.52
CA LEU A 475 35.01 18.79 12.55
C LEU A 475 35.58 19.26 11.21
N MET A 476 34.86 19.11 10.11
CA MET A 476 35.27 19.57 8.76
C MET A 476 34.72 20.97 8.40
N THR A 477 33.92 21.58 9.27
CA THR A 477 33.32 22.91 9.10
C THR A 477 33.79 23.95 10.13
N ALA A 478 34.81 23.64 10.92
CA ALA A 478 35.43 24.55 11.89
C ALA A 478 36.77 25.12 11.40
#